data_AF-A0A401SFH9-F1
#
_entry.id   AF-A0A401SFH9-F1
#
_cell.length_a   1.000
_cell.length_b   1.000
_cell.length_c   1.000
_cell.angle_alpha   90.00
_cell.angle_beta   90.00
_cell.angle_gamma   90.00
#
_symmetry.space_group_name_H-M   'P 1'
#
loop_
_entity.id
_entity.type
_entity.pdbx_description
1 polymer ?
#
loop_
_entity_poly.entity_id
_entity_poly.type
_entity_poly.pdbx_seq_one_letter_code
_entity_poly.pdbx_strand_id
1 'polypeptide(L)'
;MHYTSLAIFGKKTCKAHNWLEAKAITMTPVFEGKHVALAEYKRSASGKNLQILRAARNKVPQTARRCTNEYWTQLSEEIQTAAIMRNIRGMCIGIKKALGSAQSKTAPLKSSTGEIITDKG
;
A
#
# COMPACT_ATOMS: atom_id res chain seq x y z
N MET A 1 27.56 5.24 -10.57
CA MET A 1 27.38 5.36 -9.10
C MET A 1 25.90 5.38 -8.77
N HIS A 2 25.33 4.26 -8.32
CA HIS A 2 23.91 4.10 -8.00
C HIS A 2 23.61 4.42 -6.52
N TYR A 3 23.88 5.65 -6.07
CA TYR A 3 23.62 6.06 -4.67
C TYR A 3 22.31 6.85 -4.50
N THR A 4 21.58 7.17 -5.57
CA THR A 4 20.65 8.30 -5.59
C THR A 4 19.17 8.01 -5.30
N SER A 5 18.79 6.80 -4.90
CA SER A 5 17.38 6.50 -4.58
C SER A 5 17.17 6.04 -3.14
N LEU A 6 17.96 5.05 -2.69
CA LEU A 6 17.84 4.51 -1.33
C LEU A 6 18.22 5.51 -0.24
N ALA A 7 19.21 6.37 -0.49
CA ALA A 7 19.65 7.39 0.46
C ALA A 7 18.64 8.53 0.61
N ILE A 8 17.90 8.85 -0.47
CA ILE A 8 16.94 9.96 -0.50
C ILE A 8 15.58 9.54 0.05
N PHE A 9 15.09 8.35 -0.34
CA PHE A 9 13.74 7.89 0.04
C PHE A 9 13.72 6.99 1.27
N GLY A 10 14.89 6.53 1.74
CA GLY A 10 15.00 5.51 2.77
C GLY A 10 14.47 4.15 2.31
N LYS A 11 14.87 3.07 2.99
CA LYS A 11 14.16 1.79 2.89
C LYS A 11 12.81 1.96 3.60
N LYS A 12 11.70 1.67 2.93
CA LYS A 12 10.39 1.52 3.59
C LYS A 12 10.50 0.34 4.56
N THR A 13 10.80 0.62 5.82
CA THR A 13 10.88 -0.39 6.90
C THR A 13 9.52 -0.71 7.49
N CYS A 14 8.47 0.04 7.14
CA CYS A 14 7.12 -0.44 7.35
C CYS A 14 6.83 -1.47 6.26
N LYS A 15 6.70 -2.74 6.64
CA LYS A 15 5.83 -3.70 5.96
C LYS A 15 4.41 -3.15 6.02
N ALA A 16 4.16 -2.07 5.28
CA ALA A 16 2.84 -1.51 5.12
C ALA A 16 2.05 -2.63 4.47
N HIS A 17 1.14 -3.23 5.23
CA HIS A 17 0.16 -4.17 4.71
C HIS A 17 -0.79 -3.39 3.79
N ASN A 18 -0.25 -2.94 2.68
CA ASN A 18 -0.90 -2.13 1.69
C ASN A 18 -1.55 -3.09 0.70
N TRP A 19 -2.80 -2.81 0.35
CA TRP A 19 -3.59 -3.66 -0.55
C TRP A 19 -2.89 -3.87 -1.91
N LEU A 20 -2.05 -2.93 -2.34
CA LEU A 20 -1.34 -2.99 -3.61
C LEU A 20 -0.26 -4.08 -3.63
N GLU A 21 0.49 -4.23 -2.55
CA GLU A 21 1.50 -5.28 -2.36
C GLU A 21 0.82 -6.65 -2.25
N ALA A 22 -0.28 -6.73 -1.49
CA ALA A 22 -1.08 -7.95 -1.39
C ALA A 22 -1.69 -8.38 -2.74
N LYS A 23 -1.98 -7.43 -3.63
CA LYS A 23 -2.58 -7.66 -4.95
C LYS A 23 -1.59 -7.44 -6.09
N ALA A 24 -0.29 -7.45 -5.82
CA ALA A 24 0.75 -7.17 -6.80
C ALA A 24 0.69 -8.13 -8.00
N ILE A 25 0.46 -9.43 -7.75
CA ILE A 25 0.32 -10.45 -8.80
C ILE A 25 -0.77 -10.07 -9.83
N THR A 26 -1.87 -9.45 -9.38
CA THR A 26 -2.95 -9.00 -10.26
C THR A 26 -2.66 -7.65 -10.91
N MET A 27 -2.02 -6.73 -10.19
CA MET A 27 -1.80 -5.35 -10.63
C MET A 27 -0.60 -5.18 -11.58
N THR A 28 0.50 -5.91 -11.36
CA THR A 28 1.72 -5.87 -12.18
C THR A 28 1.44 -6.05 -13.67
N PRO A 29 0.75 -7.12 -14.13
CA PRO A 29 0.51 -7.31 -15.57
C PRO A 29 -0.38 -6.21 -16.17
N VAL A 30 -1.26 -5.59 -15.37
CA VAL A 30 -2.11 -4.48 -15.83
C VAL A 30 -1.29 -3.20 -16.02
N PHE A 31 -0.32 -2.95 -15.13
CA PHE A 31 0.62 -1.85 -15.32
C PHE A 31 1.52 -2.09 -16.52
N GLU A 32 2.10 -3.28 -16.66
CA GLU A 32 2.94 -3.66 -17.80
C GLU A 32 2.17 -3.53 -19.12
N GLY A 33 0.94 -4.02 -19.19
CA GLY A 33 0.08 -3.85 -20.37
C GLY A 33 -0.14 -2.39 -20.75
N LYS A 34 -0.33 -1.50 -19.77
CA LYS A 34 -0.38 -0.04 -20.02
C LYS A 34 0.95 0.51 -20.54
N HIS A 35 2.08 0.07 -19.98
CA HIS A 35 3.40 0.50 -20.42
C HIS A 35 3.70 0.06 -21.86
N VAL A 36 3.39 -1.19 -22.21
CA VAL A 36 3.52 -1.72 -23.58
C VAL A 36 2.63 -0.94 -24.54
N ALA A 37 1.34 -0.74 -24.22
CA ALA A 37 0.43 0.02 -25.08
C ALA A 37 0.91 1.48 -25.30
N LEU A 38 1.52 2.09 -24.29
CA LEU A 38 2.09 3.43 -24.41
C LEU A 38 3.34 3.43 -25.31
N ALA A 39 4.20 2.44 -25.19
CA ALA A 39 5.37 2.29 -26.04
C ALA A 39 4.97 2.11 -27.52
N GLU A 40 3.98 1.27 -27.80
CA GLU A 40 3.46 1.07 -29.16
C GLU A 40 2.84 2.34 -29.75
N TYR A 41 2.05 3.07 -28.96
CA TYR A 41 1.49 4.35 -29.42
C TYR A 41 2.59 5.39 -29.73
N LYS A 42 3.66 5.43 -28.92
CA LYS A 42 4.81 6.30 -29.18
C LYS A 42 5.61 5.88 -30.41
N ARG A 43 5.71 4.58 -30.69
CA ARG A 43 6.39 4.04 -31.88
C ARG A 43 5.59 4.34 -33.15
N SER A 44 4.27 4.19 -33.10
CA SER A 44 3.37 4.46 -34.22
C SER A 44 2.08 5.09 -33.71
N ALA A 45 1.95 6.40 -33.90
CA ALA A 45 0.76 7.13 -33.50
C ALA A 45 -0.38 6.89 -34.51
N SER A 46 -1.22 5.90 -34.22
CA SER A 46 -2.40 5.56 -35.02
C SER A 46 -3.68 5.55 -34.18
N GLY A 47 -4.83 5.70 -34.83
CA GLY A 47 -6.15 5.62 -34.17
C GLY A 47 -6.37 4.28 -33.46
N LYS A 48 -5.92 3.18 -34.06
CA LYS A 48 -5.94 1.83 -33.46
C LYS A 48 -5.10 1.77 -32.18
N ASN A 49 -3.85 2.25 -32.23
CA ASN A 49 -2.96 2.24 -31.07
C ASN A 49 -3.45 3.16 -29.94
N LEU A 50 -4.10 4.27 -30.29
CA LEU A 50 -4.74 5.15 -29.32
C LEU A 50 -5.91 4.46 -28.60
N GLN A 51 -6.75 3.71 -29.33
CA GLN A 51 -7.83 2.93 -28.70
C GLN A 51 -7.30 1.86 -27.75
N ILE A 52 -6.24 1.13 -28.16
CA ILE A 52 -5.58 0.13 -27.31
C ILE A 52 -5.02 0.79 -26.03
N LEU A 53 -4.34 1.93 -26.15
CA LEU A 53 -3.83 2.67 -25.01
C LEU A 53 -4.95 3.15 -24.07
N ARG A 54 -6.06 3.66 -24.61
CA ARG A 54 -7.23 4.08 -23.81
C ARG A 54 -7.82 2.89 -23.04
N ALA A 55 -8.01 1.76 -23.70
CA ALA A 55 -8.50 0.54 -23.06
C ALA A 55 -7.56 0.07 -21.92
N ALA A 56 -6.25 0.02 -22.19
CA ALA A 56 -5.25 -0.35 -21.19
C ALA A 56 -5.22 0.63 -19.99
N ARG A 57 -5.36 1.94 -20.25
CA ARG A 57 -5.46 2.96 -19.20
C ARG A 57 -6.71 2.80 -18.35
N ASN A 58 -7.86 2.51 -18.94
CA ASN A 58 -9.12 2.31 -18.21
C ASN A 58 -9.11 1.03 -17.36
N LYS A 59 -8.36 0.00 -17.79
CA LYS A 59 -8.23 -1.26 -17.04
C LYS A 59 -7.50 -1.10 -15.71
N VAL A 60 -6.57 -0.17 -15.59
CA VAL A 60 -5.81 0.10 -14.35
C VAL A 60 -6.73 0.50 -13.19
N PRO A 61 -7.51 1.60 -13.24
CA PRO A 61 -8.37 2.00 -12.14
C PRO A 61 -9.49 0.98 -11.89
N GLN A 62 -10.00 0.30 -12.93
CA GLN A 62 -11.01 -0.75 -12.76
C GLN A 62 -10.46 -1.92 -11.93
N THR A 63 -9.25 -2.39 -12.27
CA THR A 63 -8.60 -3.48 -11.54
C THR A 63 -8.20 -3.04 -10.14
N ALA A 64 -7.68 -1.81 -9.99
CA ALA A 64 -7.32 -1.26 -8.69
C ALA A 64 -8.51 -1.21 -7.73
N ARG A 65 -9.68 -0.71 -8.18
CA ARG A 65 -10.90 -0.68 -7.37
C ARG A 65 -11.32 -2.07 -6.94
N ARG A 66 -11.32 -3.04 -7.87
CA ARG A 66 -11.64 -4.44 -7.55
C ARG A 66 -10.68 -5.02 -6.50
N CYS A 67 -9.38 -4.89 -6.72
CA CYS A 67 -8.35 -5.39 -5.82
C CYS A 67 -8.41 -4.74 -4.42
N THR A 68 -8.69 -3.43 -4.39
CA THR A 68 -8.87 -2.68 -3.14
C THR A 68 -10.08 -3.21 -2.37
N ASN A 69 -11.23 -3.35 -3.05
CA ASN A 69 -12.45 -3.87 -2.43
C ASN A 69 -12.27 -5.30 -1.91
N GLU A 70 -11.74 -6.20 -2.73
CA GLU A 70 -11.45 -7.58 -2.31
C GLU A 70 -10.57 -7.62 -1.06
N TYR A 71 -9.50 -6.81 -1.03
CA TYR A 71 -8.60 -6.77 0.12
C TYR A 71 -9.30 -6.29 1.40
N TRP A 72 -10.05 -5.19 1.32
CA TRP A 72 -10.73 -4.62 2.49
C TRP A 72 -11.89 -5.47 2.97
N THR A 73 -12.65 -6.08 2.06
CA THR A 73 -13.71 -7.03 2.41
C THR A 73 -13.11 -8.22 3.16
N GLN A 74 -12.07 -8.86 2.61
CA GLN A 74 -11.40 -9.99 3.26
C GLN A 74 -10.84 -9.60 4.64
N LEU A 75 -10.19 -8.44 4.76
CA LEU A 75 -9.65 -7.99 6.04
C LEU A 75 -10.75 -7.73 7.08
N SER A 76 -11.89 -7.18 6.65
CA SER A 76 -13.05 -6.97 7.51
C SER A 76 -13.62 -8.29 8.01
N GLU A 77 -13.77 -9.27 7.13
CA GLU A 77 -14.23 -10.62 7.47
C GLU A 77 -13.27 -11.28 8.48
N GLU A 78 -11.96 -11.23 8.25
CA GLU A 78 -10.95 -11.76 9.18
C GLU A 78 -11.07 -11.14 10.59
N ILE A 79 -11.28 -9.82 10.69
CA ILE A 79 -11.48 -9.11 11.96
C ILE A 79 -12.78 -9.56 12.64
N GLN A 80 -13.88 -9.64 11.88
CA GLN A 80 -15.19 -10.04 12.39
C GLN A 80 -15.18 -11.48 12.90
N THR A 81 -14.59 -12.41 12.15
CA THR A 81 -14.44 -13.81 12.57
C THR A 81 -13.62 -13.90 13.85
N ALA A 82 -12.50 -13.16 13.95
CA ALA A 82 -11.70 -13.14 15.18
C ALA A 82 -12.50 -12.62 16.39
N ALA A 83 -13.34 -11.60 16.19
CA ALA A 83 -14.22 -11.06 17.23
C ALA A 83 -15.26 -12.10 17.68
N ILE A 84 -15.94 -12.76 16.74
CA ILE A 84 -16.93 -13.82 17.01
C ILE A 84 -16.30 -14.98 17.79
N MET A 85 -15.08 -15.38 17.43
CA MET A 85 -14.31 -16.43 18.10
C MET A 85 -13.70 -15.98 19.45
N ARG A 86 -13.97 -14.75 19.91
CA ARG A 86 -13.34 -14.13 21.09
C ARG A 86 -11.80 -14.14 21.02
N ASN A 87 -11.21 -14.20 19.83
CA ASN A 87 -9.78 -14.11 19.59
C ASN A 87 -9.35 -12.64 19.57
N ILE A 88 -9.22 -12.07 20.78
CA ILE A 88 -8.86 -10.65 20.97
C ILE A 88 -7.53 -10.31 20.27
N ARG A 89 -6.54 -11.22 20.35
CA ARG A 89 -5.24 -11.01 19.69
C ARG A 89 -5.38 -10.90 18.17
N GLY A 90 -6.13 -11.81 17.55
CA GLY A 90 -6.40 -11.80 16.11
C GLY A 90 -7.11 -10.52 15.68
N MET A 91 -8.16 -10.13 16.42
CA MET A 91 -8.89 -8.89 16.19
C MET A 91 -7.97 -7.66 16.24
N CYS A 92 -7.15 -7.53 17.29
CA CYS A 92 -6.20 -6.42 17.42
C CYS A 92 -5.14 -6.39 16.31
N ILE A 93 -4.66 -7.56 15.85
CA ILE A 93 -3.72 -7.64 14.72
C ILE A 93 -4.40 -7.16 13.43
N GLY A 94 -5.63 -7.60 13.16
CA GLY A 94 -6.38 -7.17 11.98
C GLY A 94 -6.66 -5.66 11.99
N ILE A 95 -7.04 -5.09 13.14
CA ILE A 95 -7.23 -3.64 13.30
C ILE A 95 -5.93 -2.87 13.04
N LYS A 96 -4.80 -3.33 13.60
CA LYS A 96 -3.48 -2.73 13.33
C LYS A 96 -3.10 -2.81 11.85
N LYS A 97 -3.44 -3.91 11.18
CA LYS A 97 -3.23 -4.09 9.74
C LYS A 97 -4.08 -3.11 8.92
N ALA A 98 -5.31 -2.85 9.32
CA ALA A 98 -6.23 -1.93 8.65
C ALA A 98 -5.83 -0.45 8.84
N LEU A 99 -5.47 -0.06 10.06
CA LEU A 99 -5.14 1.34 10.40
C LEU A 99 -3.68 1.70 10.11
N GLY A 100 -2.82 0.70 9.90
CA GLY A 100 -1.37 0.88 9.86
C GLY A 100 -0.77 1.01 11.27
N SER A 101 0.56 1.13 11.34
CA SER A 101 1.20 1.45 12.62
C SER A 101 0.72 2.82 13.11
N ALA A 102 0.28 2.88 14.36
CA ALA A 102 0.06 4.16 15.02
C ALA A 102 1.36 4.96 14.93
N GLN A 103 1.30 6.16 14.33
CA GLN A 103 2.42 7.09 14.41
C GLN A 103 2.57 7.46 15.89
N SER A 104 3.59 6.91 16.55
CA SER A 104 4.00 7.36 17.87
C SER A 104 4.59 8.76 17.71
N LYS A 105 3.73 9.78 17.74
CA LYS A 105 4.13 11.17 17.92
C LYS A 105 4.16 11.47 19.42
N THR A 106 4.86 10.63 20.19
CA THR A 106 5.08 10.93 21.60
C THR A 106 6.18 11.97 21.65
N ALA A 107 5.81 13.22 21.94
CA ALA A 107 6.81 14.21 22.31
C ALA A 107 7.54 13.71 23.56
N PRO A 108 8.88 13.84 23.64
CA PRO A 108 9.60 13.47 24.85
C PRO A 108 9.03 14.25 26.03
N LEU A 109 8.65 13.56 27.10
CA LEU A 109 8.24 14.22 28.33
C LEU A 109 9.46 14.97 28.88
N LYS A 110 9.26 16.24 29.21
CA LYS A 110 10.31 17.09 29.79
C LYS A 110 9.98 17.41 31.24
N SER A 111 11.00 17.47 32.09
CA SER A 111 10.89 18.03 33.44
C SER A 111 10.57 19.53 33.38
N SER A 112 10.26 20.14 34.53
CA SER A 112 10.10 21.60 34.65
C SER A 112 11.39 22.36 34.29
N THR A 113 12.55 21.70 34.36
CA THR A 113 13.86 22.23 33.96
C THR A 113 14.19 21.99 32.47
N GLY A 114 13.31 21.30 31.73
CA GLY A 114 13.45 21.05 30.29
C GLY A 114 14.22 19.79 29.91
N GLU A 115 14.62 18.98 30.88
CA GLU A 115 15.35 17.73 30.67
C GLU A 115 14.42 16.63 30.17
N ILE A 116 14.83 15.86 29.17
CA ILE A 116 14.03 14.75 28.64
C ILE A 116 14.03 13.60 29.65
N ILE A 117 12.84 13.23 30.11
CA ILE A 117 12.62 12.09 30.99
C ILE A 117 12.67 10.83 30.13
N THR A 118 13.72 10.03 30.30
CA THR A 118 13.83 8.67 29.75
C THR A 118 13.63 7.67 30.87
N ASP A 119 12.80 6.65 30.63
CA ASP A 119 12.73 5.47 31.49
C ASP A 119 14.10 4.76 31.44
N LYS A 120 14.77 4.66 32.59
CA LYS A 120 16.00 3.89 32.73
C LYS A 120 15.65 2.60 33.44
N GLY A 121 15.14 1.64 32.67
CA GLY A 121 15.03 0.23 33.01
C GLY A 121 15.98 -0.58 32.13
#